data_AF-A0A7K0FXA8-F1
#
_entry.id   AF-A0A7K0FXA8-F1
#
_cell.length_a   1.000
_cell.length_b   1.000
_cell.length_c   1.000
_cell.angle_alpha   90.00
_cell.angle_beta   90.00
_cell.angle_gamma   90.00
#
_symmetry.space_group_name_H-M   'P 1'
#
loop_
_entity.id
_entity.type
_entity.pdbx_description
1 polymer ?
#
loop_
_entity_poly.entity_id
_entity_poly.type
_entity_poly.pdbx_seq_one_letter_code
_entity_poly.pdbx_strand_id
1 'polypeptide(L)'
;MLIFVEHHPLQTEEQRKAEELGKDEITVFSSLSEPIFKLFSGERMVDLLKKMGLKEDEMIENDMISSAIQSAQKKIALKTIISGSARSQADWILNAGLNEQSM
;
A
#
# COMPACT_ATOMS: atom_id res chain seq x y z
N MET A 1 -18.86 -8.47 5.03
CA MET A 1 -17.79 -7.46 5.19
C MET A 1 -16.62 -7.91 4.34
N LEU A 2 -16.11 -7.06 3.44
CA LEU A 2 -14.97 -7.37 2.58
C LEU A 2 -13.76 -6.64 3.17
N ILE A 3 -12.66 -7.38 3.39
CA ILE A 3 -11.42 -6.81 3.91
C ILE A 3 -10.29 -7.25 2.98
N PHE A 4 -9.46 -6.29 2.56
CA PHE A 4 -8.20 -6.59 1.90
C PHE A 4 -7.11 -6.68 2.96
N VAL A 5 -6.19 -7.63 2.79
CA VAL A 5 -5.12 -7.92 3.76
C VAL A 5 -3.80 -7.21 3.44
N GLU A 6 -3.73 -6.60 2.26
CA GLU A 6 -2.62 -5.78 1.80
C GLU A 6 -3.14 -4.80 0.75
N HIS A 7 -2.43 -3.70 0.56
CA HIS A 7 -2.72 -2.81 -0.55
C HIS A 7 -2.18 -3.38 -1.87
N HIS A 8 -2.92 -3.24 -2.96
CA HIS A 8 -2.33 -3.45 -4.28
C HIS A 8 -1.37 -2.28 -4.59
N PRO A 9 -0.20 -2.53 -5.23
CA PRO A 9 0.75 -1.47 -5.61
C PRO A 9 0.17 -0.36 -6.51
N LEU A 10 -0.95 -0.65 -7.18
CA LEU A 10 -1.70 0.27 -8.04
C LEU A 10 -3.12 0.49 -7.51
N GLN A 11 -3.47 1.75 -7.26
CA GLN A 11 -4.81 2.16 -6.82
C GLN A 11 -5.90 1.76 -7.82
N THR A 12 -5.60 1.79 -9.12
CA THR A 12 -6.55 1.44 -10.18
C THR A 12 -7.00 -0.01 -10.11
N GLU A 13 -6.13 -0.93 -9.67
CA GLU A 13 -6.49 -2.34 -9.51
C GLU A 13 -7.40 -2.55 -8.29
N GLU A 14 -7.16 -1.81 -7.20
CA GLU A 14 -8.04 -1.85 -6.02
C GLU A 14 -9.43 -1.32 -6.37
N GLN A 15 -9.50 -0.20 -7.09
CA GLN A 15 -10.76 0.37 -7.55
C GLN A 15 -11.50 -0.58 -8.51
N ARG A 16 -10.81 -1.15 -9.49
CA ARG A 16 -11.39 -2.15 -10.40
C ARG A 16 -11.96 -3.33 -9.62
N LYS A 17 -11.26 -3.78 -8.57
CA LYS A 17 -11.72 -4.89 -7.72
C LYS A 17 -12.92 -4.50 -6.85
N ALA A 18 -12.95 -3.28 -6.34
CA ALA A 18 -14.10 -2.75 -5.61
C ALA A 18 -15.35 -2.68 -6.50
N GLU A 19 -15.21 -2.18 -7.73
CA GLU A 19 -16.27 -2.12 -8.75
C GLU A 19 -16.77 -3.53 -9.13
N GLU A 20 -15.87 -4.48 -9.39
CA GLU A 20 -16.21 -5.89 -9.66
C GLU A 20 -17.03 -6.53 -8.53
N LEU A 21 -16.76 -6.12 -7.29
CA LEU A 21 -17.41 -6.66 -6.09
C LEU A 21 -18.63 -5.84 -5.66
N GLY A 22 -19.00 -4.79 -6.41
CA GLY A 22 -20.10 -3.88 -6.07
C GLY A 22 -19.90 -3.18 -4.73
N LYS A 23 -18.69 -2.69 -4.48
CA LYS A 23 -18.30 -2.00 -3.25
C LYS A 23 -17.91 -0.55 -3.54
N ASP A 24 -18.58 0.36 -2.84
CA ASP A 24 -18.26 1.79 -2.88
C ASP A 24 -17.02 2.11 -2.02
N GLU A 25 -16.71 1.24 -1.06
CA GLU A 25 -15.58 1.39 -0.14
C GLU A 25 -14.93 0.04 0.13
N ILE A 26 -13.60 0.05 0.26
CA ILE A 26 -12.79 -1.10 0.69
C ILE A 26 -12.09 -0.78 2.00
N THR A 27 -12.22 -1.68 2.97
CA THR A 27 -11.40 -1.64 4.18
C THR A 27 -10.16 -2.47 3.93
N VAL A 28 -8.98 -1.89 4.15
CA VAL A 28 -7.70 -2.59 4.02
C VAL A 28 -7.05 -2.66 5.40
N PHE A 29 -6.78 -3.87 5.86
CA PHE A 29 -5.97 -4.11 7.06
C PHE A 29 -4.55 -4.38 6.59
N SER A 30 -3.69 -3.40 6.81
CA SER A 30 -2.33 -3.39 6.27
C SER A 30 -1.31 -3.21 7.38
N SER A 31 -0.11 -3.76 7.17
CA SER A 31 1.02 -3.60 8.09
C SER A 31 2.06 -2.64 7.53
N LEU A 32 2.62 -1.78 8.38
CA LEU A 32 3.76 -0.91 8.02
C LEU A 32 5.02 -1.69 7.58
N SER A 33 5.06 -2.99 7.84
CA SER A 33 6.13 -3.87 7.38
C SER A 33 5.97 -4.33 5.92
N GLU A 34 4.85 -4.00 5.26
CA GLU A 34 4.58 -4.39 3.87
C GLU A 34 5.59 -3.75 2.88
N PRO A 35 5.85 -4.42 1.75
CA PRO A 35 6.74 -3.93 0.71
C PRO A 35 6.48 -2.49 0.25
N ILE A 36 5.22 -2.09 0.05
CA ILE A 36 4.86 -0.75 -0.43
C ILE A 36 5.33 0.35 0.55
N PHE A 37 5.31 0.09 1.85
CA PHE A 37 5.81 1.04 2.84
C PHE A 37 7.32 1.12 2.82
N LYS A 38 8.02 -0.01 2.69
CA LYS A 38 9.49 -0.01 2.59
C LYS A 38 9.98 0.84 1.41
N LEU A 39 9.29 0.74 0.27
CA LEU A 39 9.59 1.55 -0.92
C LEU A 39 9.37 3.06 -0.73
N PHE A 40 8.51 3.47 0.20
CA PHE A 40 8.08 4.87 0.33
C PHE A 40 8.28 5.47 1.72
N SER A 41 9.45 5.21 2.30
CA SER A 41 9.84 5.78 3.61
C SER A 41 8.95 5.30 4.77
N GLY A 42 8.60 4.01 4.79
CA GLY A 42 7.93 3.36 5.91
C GLY A 42 8.63 3.61 7.24
N GLU A 43 9.97 3.71 7.24
CA GLU A 43 10.75 4.08 8.44
C GLU A 43 10.38 5.46 9.00
N ARG A 44 10.15 6.47 8.16
CA ARG A 44 9.73 7.80 8.63
C ARG A 44 8.33 7.78 9.23
N MET A 45 7.43 6.98 8.67
CA MET A 45 6.10 6.80 9.24
C MET A 45 6.17 6.03 10.56
N VAL A 46 6.94 4.95 10.64
CA VAL A 46 7.16 4.20 11.88
C VAL A 46 7.74 5.11 12.97
N ASP A 47 8.73 5.94 12.64
CA ASP A 47 9.30 6.91 13.58
C ASP A 47 8.28 7.96 14.04
N LEU A 48 7.41 8.44 13.13
CA LEU A 48 6.34 9.36 13.47
C LEU A 48 5.34 8.72 14.44
N LEU A 49 4.91 7.50 14.15
CA LEU A 49 3.95 6.77 14.99
C LEU A 49 4.53 6.45 16.37
N LYS A 50 5.81 6.07 16.44
CA LYS A 50 6.54 5.92 17.71
C LYS A 50 6.59 7.22 18.50
N LYS A 51 6.84 8.37 17.84
CA LYS A 51 6.84 9.69 18.50
C LYS A 51 5.45 10.11 18.99
N MET A 52 4.39 9.60 18.37
CA MET A 52 3.01 9.81 18.82
C MET A 52 2.63 8.91 20.01
N GLY A 53 3.53 8.01 20.45
CA GLY A 53 3.31 7.12 21.60
C GLY A 53 2.43 5.91 21.28
N LEU A 54 2.19 5.63 19.99
CA LEU A 54 1.41 4.48 19.54
C LEU A 54 2.23 3.21 19.69
N LYS A 55 1.58 2.13 20.15
CA LYS A 55 2.23 0.83 20.29
C LYS A 55 2.22 0.05 18.97
N GLU A 56 3.13 -0.90 18.82
CA GLU A 56 3.23 -1.72 17.60
C GLU A 56 2.00 -2.64 17.39
N ASP A 57 1.23 -2.91 18.45
CA ASP A 57 0.03 -3.74 18.44
C ASP A 57 -1.28 -2.94 18.40
N GLU A 58 -1.20 -1.61 18.31
CA GLU A 58 -2.38 -0.75 18.16
C GLU A 58 -2.80 -0.62 16.70
N MET A 59 -4.08 -0.86 16.44
CA MET A 59 -4.68 -0.54 15.15
C MET A 59 -4.77 0.98 15.00
N ILE A 60 -4.24 1.49 13.89
CA ILE A 60 -4.21 2.93 13.61
C ILE A 60 -5.08 3.18 12.38
N GLU A 61 -6.07 4.03 12.55
CA GLU A 61 -6.85 4.60 11.46
C GLU A 61 -6.60 6.11 11.42
N ASN A 62 -5.96 6.58 10.35
CA ASN A 62 -5.64 7.99 10.18
C ASN A 62 -5.55 8.34 8.70
N ASP A 63 -6.28 9.36 8.27
CA ASP A 63 -6.30 9.86 6.89
C ASP A 63 -4.92 10.19 6.32
N MET A 64 -3.95 10.56 7.17
CA MET A 64 -2.56 10.81 6.78
C MET A 64 -1.89 9.56 6.23
N ILE A 65 -2.12 8.39 6.85
CA ILE A 65 -1.53 7.12 6.43
C ILE A 65 -2.15 6.71 5.10
N SER A 66 -3.47 6.76 4.99
CA SER A 66 -4.18 6.50 3.73
C SER A 66 -3.69 7.42 2.60
N SER A 67 -3.49 8.70 2.88
CA SER A 67 -2.96 9.68 1.91
C SER A 67 -1.52 9.37 1.49
N ALA A 68 -0.68 8.89 2.42
CA ALA A 68 0.69 8.47 2.13
C ALA A 68 0.73 7.24 1.21
N ILE A 69 -0.14 6.26 1.46
CA ILE A 69 -0.28 5.05 0.63
C ILE A 69 -0.74 5.42 -0.78
N GLN A 70 -1.77 6.26 -0.91
CA GLN A 70 -2.25 6.71 -2.22
C GLN A 70 -1.15 7.47 -2.99
N SER A 71 -0.34 8.26 -2.30
CA SER A 71 0.80 8.96 -2.90
C SER A 71 1.89 7.98 -3.38
N ALA A 72 2.16 6.92 -2.60
CA ALA A 72 3.04 5.82 -2.97
C ALA A 72 2.54 5.09 -4.23
N GLN A 73 1.27 4.70 -4.27
CA GLN A 73 0.64 4.04 -5.42
C GLN A 73 0.71 4.90 -6.69
N LYS A 74 0.50 6.23 -6.58
CA LYS A 74 0.66 7.16 -7.71
C LYS A 74 2.09 7.19 -8.23
N LYS A 75 3.09 7.17 -7.35
CA LYS A 75 4.50 7.10 -7.75
C LYS A 75 4.85 5.78 -8.43
N ILE A 76 4.30 4.65 -7.95
CA ILE A 76 4.42 3.34 -8.60
C ILE A 76 3.86 3.41 -10.01
N ALA A 77 2.64 3.94 -10.17
CA ALA A 77 1.96 4.03 -11.46
C ALA A 77 2.75 4.82 -12.51
N LEU A 78 3.49 5.86 -12.10
CA LEU A 78 4.34 6.64 -13.02
C LEU A 78 5.58 5.89 -13.51
N LYS A 79 6.08 4.92 -12.73
CA LYS A 79 7.32 4.18 -13.02
C LYS A 79 7.08 2.81 -13.65
N THR A 80 5.86 2.30 -13.58
CA THR A 80 5.51 0.99 -14.14
C THR A 80 4.78 1.11 -15.48
N ILE A 81 5.20 0.29 -16.44
CA ILE A 81 4.52 0.10 -17.73
C ILE A 81 3.89 -1.31 -17.78
N ILE A 82 4.25 -2.19 -16.84
CA ILE A 82 3.90 -3.61 -16.86
C ILE A 82 2.74 -3.88 -15.90
N SER A 83 1.61 -4.33 -16.45
CA SER A 83 0.54 -4.99 -15.70
C SER A 83 0.62 -6.50 -15.93
N GLY A 84 1.05 -7.25 -14.91
CA GLY A 84 1.06 -8.71 -14.93
C GLY A 84 0.31 -9.28 -13.72
N SER A 85 -0.15 -10.53 -13.81
CA SER A 85 -0.72 -11.22 -12.65
C SER A 85 0.36 -11.48 -11.61
N ALA A 86 0.10 -11.16 -10.35
CA ALA A 86 0.96 -11.47 -9.21
C ALA A 86 0.16 -12.13 -8.09
N ARG A 87 0.84 -12.85 -7.20
CA ARG A 87 0.22 -13.53 -6.06
C ARG A 87 0.28 -12.73 -4.76
N SER A 88 1.11 -11.70 -4.72
CA SER A 88 1.30 -10.81 -3.58
C SER A 88 1.78 -9.43 -4.04
N GLN A 89 1.66 -8.44 -3.16
CA GLN A 89 2.23 -7.11 -3.34
C GLN A 89 3.74 -7.16 -3.64
N ALA A 90 4.50 -8.01 -2.92
CA ALA A 90 5.94 -8.19 -3.10
C ALA A 90 6.29 -8.74 -4.49
N ASP A 91 5.60 -9.81 -4.91
CA ASP A 91 5.81 -10.43 -6.22
C ASP A 91 5.53 -9.45 -7.35
N TRP A 92 4.47 -8.64 -7.19
CA TRP A 92 4.10 -7.64 -8.18
C TRP A 92 5.19 -6.56 -8.31
N ILE A 93 5.68 -6.03 -7.19
CA ILE A 93 6.74 -5.01 -7.16
C ILE A 93 8.01 -5.52 -7.85
N LEU A 94 8.40 -6.78 -7.58
CA LEU A 94 9.56 -7.41 -8.20
C LEU A 94 9.37 -7.54 -9.72
N ASN A 95 8.20 -8.02 -10.16
CA ASN A 95 7.89 -8.16 -11.59
C ASN A 95 7.83 -6.82 -12.33
N ALA A 96 7.45 -5.74 -11.64
CA ALA A 96 7.47 -4.38 -12.16
C ALA A 96 8.89 -3.78 -12.23
N GLY A 97 9.92 -4.49 -11.74
CA GLY A 97 11.30 -4.02 -11.72
C GLY A 97 11.54 -2.90 -10.69
N LEU A 98 10.65 -2.75 -9.70
CA LEU A 98 10.74 -1.72 -8.68
C LEU A 98 11.54 -2.22 -7.47
N ASN A 99 12.44 -1.38 -6.98
CA ASN A 99 13.22 -1.59 -5.76
C ASN A 99 13.42 -0.25 -5.02
N GLU A 100 13.95 -0.31 -3.78
CA GLU A 100 14.19 0.89 -2.95
C GLU A 100 15.09 1.93 -3.63
N GLN A 101 16.05 1.51 -4.47
CA GLN A 101 16.97 2.41 -5.18
C GLN A 101 16.32 3.09 -6.39
N SER A 102 15.24 2.51 -6.90
CA SER A 102 14.48 3.02 -8.05
C SER A 102 13.38 4.01 -7.66
N MET A 103 13.16 4.25 -6.36
CA MET A 103 12.03 5.01 -5.80
C MET A 103 12.33 6.44 -5.40
#